data_AF-A0A366ZX84-F1
#
_entry.id   AF-A0A366ZX84-F1
#
_cell.length_a   1.000
_cell.length_b   1.000
_cell.length_c   1.000
_cell.angle_alpha   90.00
_cell.angle_beta   90.00
_cell.angle_gamma   90.00
#
_symmetry.space_group_name_H-M   'P 1'
#
loop_
_entity.id
_entity.type
_entity.pdbx_description
1 polymer ?
#
loop_
_entity_poly.entity_id
_entity_poly.type
_entity_poly.pdbx_seq_one_letter_code
_entity_poly.pdbx_strand_id
1 'polypeptide(L)'
;MTRRPVHRHPAWFDRPAHRLRLIAELRAVGADVAVVPPGRRRRGGFAVRVVLTPAGLEPQRVTIEFGPNTPDTPAIYVPGPGSKHRYDDGSLCIWYPYDPPERRWTWRDGGAVLAGHICAHLIREAWWRQTGEWPGEEAPHDPPHPPAVPRAARRTSP
;
A
#
# COMPACT_ATOMS: atom_id res chain seq x y z
N MET A 1 -1.70 -21.16 -35.20
CA MET A 1 -1.01 -21.53 -33.94
C MET A 1 -1.69 -20.84 -32.77
N THR A 2 -2.60 -21.54 -32.08
CA THR A 2 -3.23 -21.03 -30.85
C THR A 2 -2.24 -21.14 -29.71
N ARG A 3 -1.80 -19.99 -29.19
CA ARG A 3 -0.86 -19.90 -28.08
C ARG A 3 -1.54 -20.53 -26.84
N ARG A 4 -1.01 -21.66 -26.37
CA ARG A 4 -1.47 -22.33 -25.13
C ARG A 4 -1.47 -21.29 -24.00
N PRO A 5 -2.57 -21.11 -23.25
CA PRO A 5 -2.58 -20.18 -22.14
C PRO A 5 -1.52 -20.63 -21.11
N VAL A 6 -0.64 -19.71 -20.74
CA VAL A 6 0.35 -19.93 -19.68
C VAL A 6 -0.44 -20.22 -18.41
N HIS A 7 -0.28 -21.42 -17.85
CA HIS A 7 -0.89 -21.76 -16.57
C HIS A 7 -0.33 -20.81 -15.52
N ARG A 8 -1.16 -19.86 -15.07
CA ARG A 8 -0.85 -19.02 -13.91
C ARG A 8 -1.36 -19.72 -12.66
N HIS A 9 -0.57 -19.67 -11.60
CA HIS A 9 -1.06 -20.05 -10.29
C HIS A 9 -2.27 -19.15 -9.95
N PRO A 10 -3.37 -19.72 -9.44
CA PRO A 10 -4.53 -18.92 -9.05
C PRO A 10 -4.13 -17.95 -7.96
N ALA A 11 -4.76 -16.77 -7.95
CA ALA A 11 -4.57 -15.82 -6.88
C ALA A 11 -5.04 -16.45 -5.56
N TRP A 12 -4.42 -16.08 -4.43
CA TRP A 12 -4.81 -16.65 -3.14
C TRP A 12 -6.30 -16.41 -2.84
N PHE A 13 -6.86 -15.29 -3.33
CA PHE A 13 -8.26 -14.91 -3.15
C PHE A 13 -9.23 -15.64 -4.08
N ASP A 14 -8.77 -16.41 -5.06
CA ASP A 14 -9.64 -17.27 -5.87
C ASP A 14 -10.22 -18.40 -5.01
N ARG A 15 -9.57 -18.74 -3.89
CA ARG A 15 -10.08 -19.70 -2.91
C ARG A 15 -10.97 -18.97 -1.89
N PRO A 16 -12.27 -19.33 -1.79
CA PRO A 16 -13.20 -18.69 -0.85
C PRO A 16 -12.71 -18.69 0.60
N ALA A 17 -12.11 -19.78 1.07
CA ALA A 17 -11.60 -19.90 2.43
C ALA A 17 -10.57 -18.82 2.79
N HIS A 18 -9.66 -18.48 1.87
CA HIS A 18 -8.66 -17.45 2.14
C HIS A 18 -9.25 -16.05 2.20
N ARG A 19 -10.23 -15.72 1.33
CA ARG A 19 -10.97 -14.45 1.41
C ARG A 19 -11.72 -14.33 2.72
N LEU A 20 -12.44 -15.39 3.11
CA LEU A 20 -13.22 -15.43 4.33
C LEU A 20 -12.34 -15.25 5.56
N ARG A 21 -11.15 -15.88 5.59
CA ARG A 21 -10.17 -15.66 6.66
C ARG A 21 -9.74 -14.19 6.75
N LEU A 22 -9.30 -13.59 5.64
CA LEU A 22 -8.91 -12.17 5.63
C LEU A 22 -10.04 -11.28 6.15
N ILE A 23 -11.26 -11.47 5.66
CA ILE A 23 -12.43 -10.67 6.06
C ILE A 23 -12.74 -10.86 7.55
N ALA A 24 -12.74 -12.09 8.05
CA ALA A 24 -13.03 -12.39 9.44
C ALA A 24 -12.01 -11.73 10.37
N GLU A 25 -10.72 -11.80 10.04
CA GLU A 25 -9.67 -11.17 10.82
C GLU A 25 -9.73 -9.64 10.76
N LEU A 26 -10.04 -9.04 9.59
CA LEU A 26 -10.28 -7.60 9.48
C LEU A 26 -11.49 -7.15 10.33
N ARG A 27 -12.54 -7.96 10.41
CA ARG A 27 -13.71 -7.70 11.27
C ARG A 27 -13.39 -7.78 12.76
N ALA A 28 -12.37 -8.54 13.14
CA ALA A 28 -11.98 -8.65 14.54
C ALA A 28 -11.22 -7.40 15.04
N VAL A 29 -10.59 -6.63 14.13
CA VAL A 29 -9.74 -5.48 14.48
C VAL A 29 -10.22 -4.15 13.90
N GLY A 30 -11.30 -4.16 13.13
CA GLY A 30 -11.84 -2.98 12.45
C GLY A 30 -13.37 -3.00 12.38
N ALA A 31 -13.93 -1.87 11.96
CA ALA A 31 -15.37 -1.67 11.80
C ALA A 31 -15.76 -1.57 10.31
N ASP A 32 -17.07 -1.65 10.03
CA ASP A 32 -17.66 -1.43 8.71
C ASP A 32 -17.00 -2.21 7.55
N VAL A 33 -16.58 -3.45 7.83
CA VAL A 33 -15.89 -4.29 6.85
C VAL A 33 -16.85 -4.72 5.74
N ALA A 34 -16.56 -4.28 4.52
CA ALA A 34 -17.33 -4.60 3.33
C ALA A 34 -16.42 -5.04 2.18
N VAL A 35 -16.81 -6.10 1.47
CA VAL A 35 -16.22 -6.42 0.17
C VAL A 35 -16.73 -5.38 -0.84
N VAL A 36 -15.83 -4.79 -1.61
CA VAL A 36 -16.15 -3.75 -2.59
C VAL A 36 -15.60 -4.13 -3.97
N PRO A 37 -16.15 -3.58 -5.06
CA PRO A 37 -15.54 -3.72 -6.38
C PRO A 37 -14.14 -3.11 -6.38
N PRO A 38 -13.10 -3.80 -6.89
CA PRO A 38 -11.78 -3.20 -7.07
C PRO A 38 -11.82 -2.04 -8.07
N GLY A 39 -10.94 -1.07 -7.87
CA GLY A 39 -10.71 0.00 -8.83
C GLY A 39 -10.25 -0.51 -10.20
N ARG A 40 -10.33 0.37 -11.22
CA ARG A 40 -10.04 0.03 -12.63
C ARG A 40 -8.68 -0.65 -12.83
N ARG A 41 -7.64 -0.21 -12.10
CA ARG A 41 -6.27 -0.74 -12.19
C ARG A 41 -6.16 -2.19 -11.68
N ARG A 42 -7.10 -2.66 -10.86
CA ARG A 42 -7.13 -4.00 -10.26
C ARG A 42 -8.41 -4.76 -10.59
N ARG A 43 -9.05 -4.43 -11.73
CA ARG A 43 -10.23 -5.13 -12.23
C ARG A 43 -9.98 -6.65 -12.30
N GLY A 44 -10.96 -7.43 -11.84
CA GLY A 44 -10.85 -8.88 -11.73
C GLY A 44 -10.09 -9.36 -10.49
N GLY A 45 -9.68 -8.43 -9.62
CA GLY A 45 -9.08 -8.73 -8.33
C GLY A 45 -10.08 -8.82 -7.18
N PHE A 46 -9.60 -8.61 -5.97
CA PHE A 46 -10.38 -8.63 -4.74
C PHE A 46 -10.13 -7.35 -3.94
N ALA A 47 -11.18 -6.74 -3.39
CA ALA A 47 -11.04 -5.53 -2.59
C ALA A 47 -11.95 -5.54 -1.37
N VAL A 48 -11.43 -4.99 -0.27
CA VAL A 48 -12.14 -4.85 1.01
C VAL A 48 -11.98 -3.43 1.50
N ARG A 49 -13.08 -2.85 1.96
CA ARG A 49 -13.08 -1.60 2.71
C ARG A 49 -13.28 -1.92 4.19
N VAL A 50 -12.53 -1.23 5.05
CA VAL A 50 -12.60 -1.36 6.50
C VAL A 50 -12.36 0.02 7.13
N VAL A 51 -12.96 0.27 8.28
CA VAL A 51 -12.62 1.40 9.14
C VAL A 51 -11.66 0.89 10.22
N LEU A 52 -10.45 1.45 10.25
CA LEU A 52 -9.44 1.17 11.27
C LEU A 52 -9.31 2.39 12.18
N THR A 53 -9.06 2.17 13.46
CA THR A 53 -8.79 3.24 14.43
C THR A 53 -7.37 3.10 14.95
N PRO A 54 -6.36 3.68 14.28
CA PRO A 54 -5.00 3.67 14.80
C PRO A 54 -4.92 4.40 16.14
N ALA A 55 -4.03 3.96 17.01
CA ALA A 55 -3.84 4.59 18.33
C ALA A 55 -3.51 6.09 18.19
N GLY A 56 -4.25 6.93 18.92
CA GLY A 56 -4.05 8.39 18.91
C GLY A 56 -4.55 9.10 17.64
N LEU A 57 -5.26 8.40 16.75
CA LEU A 57 -5.85 8.98 15.54
C LEU A 57 -7.36 8.74 15.48
N GLU A 58 -8.04 9.62 14.76
CA GLU A 58 -9.44 9.43 14.39
C GLU A 58 -9.63 8.20 13.49
N PRO A 59 -10.83 7.58 13.47
CA PRO A 59 -11.14 6.47 12.60
C PRO A 59 -10.85 6.77 11.12
N GLN A 60 -10.13 5.86 10.47
CA GLN A 60 -9.67 5.98 9.09
C GLN A 60 -10.38 4.96 8.20
N ARG A 61 -11.00 5.43 7.13
CA ARG A 61 -11.57 4.57 6.09
C ARG A 61 -10.45 4.10 5.16
N VAL A 62 -10.23 2.79 5.13
CA VAL A 62 -9.18 2.14 4.35
C VAL A 62 -9.79 1.26 3.28
N THR A 63 -9.32 1.39 2.05
CA THR A 63 -9.62 0.46 0.95
C THR A 63 -8.36 -0.33 0.61
N ILE A 64 -8.45 -1.65 0.70
CA ILE A 64 -7.38 -2.60 0.42
C ILE A 64 -7.73 -3.33 -0.88
N GLU A 65 -6.88 -3.23 -1.89
CA GLU A 65 -7.10 -3.85 -3.19
C GLU A 65 -5.97 -4.81 -3.58
N PHE A 66 -6.35 -6.00 -4.02
CA PHE A 66 -5.46 -7.03 -4.55
C PHE A 66 -5.72 -7.21 -6.05
N GLY A 67 -4.67 -7.17 -6.87
CA GLY A 67 -4.77 -7.38 -8.31
C GLY A 67 -4.63 -8.85 -8.71
N PRO A 68 -5.24 -9.31 -9.82
CA PRO A 68 -5.11 -10.71 -10.27
C PRO A 68 -3.70 -11.09 -10.71
N ASN A 69 -2.86 -10.10 -11.06
CA ASN A 69 -1.46 -10.30 -11.45
C ASN A 69 -0.47 -9.98 -10.32
N THR A 70 -0.95 -9.42 -9.21
CA THR A 70 -0.15 -9.00 -8.05
C THR A 70 -0.91 -9.30 -6.76
N PRO A 71 -1.28 -10.57 -6.51
CA PRO A 71 -2.18 -10.92 -5.41
C PRO A 71 -1.52 -10.71 -4.04
N ASP A 72 -0.19 -10.77 -3.97
CA ASP A 72 0.56 -10.65 -2.71
C ASP A 72 1.00 -9.20 -2.40
N THR A 73 0.75 -8.26 -3.32
CA THR A 73 1.11 -6.84 -3.16
C THR A 73 -0.18 -6.01 -3.15
N PRO A 74 -0.85 -5.88 -2.00
CA PRO A 74 -2.01 -5.01 -1.90
C PRO A 74 -1.63 -3.55 -2.18
N ALA A 75 -2.55 -2.81 -2.80
CA ALA A 75 -2.53 -1.37 -2.71
C ALA A 75 -3.59 -0.89 -1.74
N ILE A 76 -3.18 0.05 -0.90
CA ILE A 76 -3.94 0.46 0.26
C ILE A 76 -4.18 1.94 0.14
N TYR A 77 -5.44 2.35 0.14
CA TYR A 77 -5.87 3.73 -0.04
C TYR A 77 -6.53 4.23 1.24
N VAL A 78 -6.08 5.39 1.71
CA VAL A 78 -6.67 6.12 2.84
C VAL A 78 -6.83 7.57 2.43
N PRO A 79 -8.03 8.18 2.50
CA PRO A 79 -8.22 9.59 2.20
C PRO A 79 -7.31 10.48 3.06
N GLY A 80 -6.75 11.52 2.47
CA GLY A 80 -5.90 12.46 3.18
C GLY A 80 -4.89 13.14 2.26
N PRO A 81 -4.13 14.11 2.79
CA PRO A 81 -3.08 14.78 2.03
C PRO A 81 -1.93 13.82 1.73
N GLY A 82 -1.16 14.14 0.68
CA GLY A 82 0.08 13.44 0.36
C GLY A 82 1.06 13.40 1.54
N SER A 83 1.97 12.43 1.50
CA SER A 83 3.02 12.25 2.50
C SER A 83 4.23 11.59 1.86
N LYS A 84 5.35 11.57 2.58
CA LYS A 84 6.61 10.93 2.14
C LYS A 84 6.44 9.47 1.69
N HIS A 85 5.49 8.74 2.28
CA HIS A 85 5.27 7.32 1.99
C HIS A 85 3.90 7.06 1.36
N ARG A 86 3.50 7.93 0.42
CA ARG A 86 2.39 7.71 -0.51
C ARG A 86 2.90 7.75 -1.94
N TYR A 87 2.41 6.82 -2.76
CA TYR A 87 2.66 6.84 -4.20
C TYR A 87 1.81 7.92 -4.88
N ASP A 88 2.16 8.27 -6.12
CA ASP A 88 1.43 9.25 -6.95
C ASP A 88 -0.03 8.89 -7.18
N ASP A 89 -0.38 7.60 -7.09
CA ASP A 89 -1.76 7.13 -7.19
C ASP A 89 -2.55 7.21 -5.87
N GLY A 90 -1.93 7.74 -4.82
CA GLY A 90 -2.49 7.92 -3.50
C GLY A 90 -2.44 6.68 -2.59
N SER A 91 -1.91 5.55 -3.08
CA SER A 91 -1.74 4.37 -2.24
C SER A 91 -0.57 4.50 -1.27
N LEU A 92 -0.67 3.86 -0.12
CA LEU A 92 0.38 3.84 0.90
C LEU A 92 1.57 2.98 0.43
N CYS A 93 2.78 3.50 0.65
CA CYS A 93 4.04 2.77 0.55
C CYS A 93 4.37 2.17 1.93
N ILE A 94 3.83 0.99 2.22
CA ILE A 94 3.95 0.37 3.56
C ILE A 94 5.29 -0.35 3.76
N TRP A 95 5.83 -0.93 2.69
CA TRP A 95 7.11 -1.63 2.67
C TRP A 95 7.77 -1.44 1.32
N TYR A 96 9.07 -1.74 1.24
CA TYR A 96 9.78 -1.70 -0.03
C TYR A 96 9.40 -2.91 -0.90
N PRO A 97 9.15 -2.76 -2.22
CA PRO A 97 8.72 -3.87 -3.07
C PRO A 97 9.65 -5.10 -3.06
N TYR A 98 10.94 -4.89 -2.80
CA TYR A 98 11.96 -5.94 -2.75
C TYR A 98 12.36 -6.36 -1.34
N ASP A 99 11.67 -5.88 -0.31
CA ASP A 99 11.90 -6.36 1.06
C ASP A 99 11.73 -7.89 1.12
N PRO A 100 12.49 -8.60 1.95
CA PRO A 100 12.31 -10.03 2.13
C PRO A 100 10.91 -10.30 2.75
N PRO A 101 10.32 -11.50 2.55
CA PRO A 101 8.97 -11.81 3.02
C PRO A 101 8.75 -11.54 4.51
N GLU A 102 9.79 -11.69 5.33
CA GLU A 102 9.75 -11.46 6.78
C GLU A 102 9.54 -9.97 7.15
N ARG A 103 9.74 -9.06 6.19
CA ARG A 103 9.55 -7.61 6.33
C ARG A 103 8.30 -7.09 5.61
N ARG A 104 7.51 -7.97 5.01
CA ARG A 104 6.30 -7.62 4.28
C ARG A 104 5.12 -8.44 4.75
N TRP A 105 3.93 -7.93 4.49
CA TRP A 105 2.75 -8.75 4.60
C TRP A 105 2.71 -9.80 3.49
N THR A 106 2.31 -11.02 3.84
CA THR A 106 1.92 -12.10 2.95
C THR A 106 0.49 -12.52 3.26
N TRP A 107 -0.20 -13.15 2.30
CA TRP A 107 -1.58 -13.61 2.52
C TRP A 107 -1.72 -14.60 3.70
N ARG A 108 -0.64 -15.26 4.11
CA ARG A 108 -0.62 -16.21 5.23
C ARG A 108 -0.67 -15.51 6.59
N ASP A 109 -0.19 -14.27 6.66
CA ASP A 109 -0.19 -13.45 7.88
C ASP A 109 -1.60 -12.98 8.23
N GLY A 110 -2.49 -12.94 7.24
CA GLY A 110 -3.91 -12.70 7.45
C GLY A 110 -4.28 -11.22 7.60
N GLY A 111 -5.56 -10.96 7.87
CA GLY A 111 -6.14 -9.62 7.85
C GLY A 111 -5.72 -8.76 9.03
N ALA A 112 -5.53 -9.36 10.22
CA ALA A 112 -5.19 -8.62 11.42
C ALA A 112 -3.77 -8.02 11.34
N VAL A 113 -2.81 -8.80 10.83
CA VAL A 113 -1.43 -8.34 10.62
C VAL A 113 -1.37 -7.23 9.57
N LEU A 114 -2.13 -7.36 8.48
CA LEU A 114 -2.23 -6.30 7.47
C LEU A 114 -2.75 -4.99 8.07
N ALA A 115 -3.82 -5.06 8.87
CA ALA A 115 -4.36 -3.90 9.57
C ALA A 115 -3.33 -3.27 10.52
N GLY A 116 -2.53 -4.07 11.22
CA GLY A 116 -1.43 -3.61 12.06
C GLY A 116 -0.40 -2.79 11.28
N HIS A 117 0.04 -3.28 10.11
CA HIS A 117 0.96 -2.53 9.24
C HIS A 117 0.37 -1.20 8.78
N ILE A 118 -0.92 -1.20 8.40
CA ILE A 118 -1.63 0.01 7.96
C ILE A 118 -1.72 1.03 9.10
N CYS A 119 -2.14 0.61 10.29
CA CYS A 119 -2.21 1.48 11.46
C CYS A 119 -0.85 2.06 11.83
N ALA A 120 0.20 1.22 11.85
CA ALA A 120 1.56 1.68 12.14
C ALA A 120 2.02 2.74 11.12
N HIS A 121 1.76 2.53 9.83
CA HIS A 121 2.06 3.53 8.80
C HIS A 121 1.32 4.85 9.03
N LEU A 122 0.03 4.81 9.34
CA LEU A 122 -0.78 6.01 9.58
C LEU A 122 -0.31 6.80 10.81
N ILE A 123 0.12 6.11 11.87
CA ILE A 123 0.69 6.74 13.07
C ILE A 123 2.02 7.44 12.73
N ARG A 124 2.92 6.76 12.00
CA ARG A 124 4.19 7.36 11.54
C ARG A 124 3.95 8.59 10.69
N GLU A 125 2.98 8.52 9.79
CA GLU A 125 2.59 9.63 8.94
C GLU A 125 2.04 10.81 9.73
N ALA A 126 1.22 10.56 10.75
CA ALA A 126 0.73 11.61 11.63
C ALA A 126 1.84 12.26 12.45
N TRP A 127 2.82 11.49 12.93
CA TRP A 127 4.01 12.02 13.60
C TRP A 127 4.83 12.90 12.65
N TRP A 128 5.13 12.40 11.45
CA TRP A 128 5.88 13.15 10.43
C TRP A 128 5.20 14.47 10.07
N ARG A 129 3.87 14.52 9.99
CA ARG A 129 3.16 15.79 9.77
C ARG A 129 3.34 16.80 10.89
N GLN A 130 3.51 16.32 12.12
CA GLN A 130 3.67 17.18 13.30
C GLN A 130 5.12 17.63 13.49
N THR A 131 6.09 16.76 13.21
CA THR A 131 7.50 16.97 13.60
C THR A 131 8.44 17.14 12.41
N GLY A 132 8.04 16.71 11.21
CA GLY A 132 8.89 16.60 10.03
C GLY A 132 9.79 15.35 10.01
N GLU A 133 9.80 14.56 11.08
CA GLU A 133 10.61 13.35 11.23
C GLU A 133 9.78 12.10 10.99
N TRP A 134 10.32 11.09 10.28
CA TRP A 134 9.63 9.81 10.11
C TRP A 134 10.12 8.80 11.17
N PRO A 135 9.24 8.28 12.04
CA PRO A 135 9.67 7.35 13.07
C PRO A 135 9.74 5.92 12.52
N GLY A 136 10.95 5.42 12.31
CA GLY A 136 11.23 4.03 11.93
C GLY A 136 12.25 3.90 10.81
N GLU A 137 12.52 2.66 10.41
CA GLU A 137 13.40 2.37 9.29
C GLU A 137 12.80 2.91 7.99
N GLU A 138 13.64 3.56 7.20
CA GLU A 138 13.34 3.95 5.84
C GLU A 138 14.17 3.11 4.88
N ALA A 139 13.56 2.66 3.79
CA ALA A 139 14.33 2.10 2.69
C ALA A 139 15.25 3.20 2.11
N PRO A 140 16.44 2.85 1.59
CA PRO A 140 17.27 3.80 0.87
C PRO A 140 16.45 4.46 -0.24
N HIS A 141 16.17 5.74 -0.08
CA HIS A 141 15.66 6.58 -1.16
C HIS A 141 16.86 7.05 -1.97
N ASP A 142 16.75 7.06 -3.31
CA ASP A 142 17.78 7.67 -4.14
C ASP A 142 18.12 9.08 -3.59
N PRO A 143 19.40 9.49 -3.58
CA PRO A 143 19.75 10.81 -3.11
C PRO A 143 18.92 11.87 -3.85
N PRO A 144 18.54 12.97 -3.19
CA PRO A 144 17.80 14.03 -3.84
C PRO A 144 18.49 14.40 -5.15
N HIS A 145 17.72 14.51 -6.24
CA HIS A 145 18.24 14.95 -7.51
C HIS A 145 19.04 16.24 -7.27
N PRO A 146 20.32 16.34 -7.70
CA PRO A 146 21.06 17.57 -7.51
C PRO A 146 20.27 18.72 -8.13
N PRO A 147 20.26 19.92 -7.49
CA PRO A 147 19.53 21.06 -8.00
C PRO A 147 19.93 21.29 -9.46
N ALA A 148 18.94 21.58 -10.31
CA ALA A 148 19.18 21.85 -11.72
C ALA A 148 20.27 22.92 -11.83
N VAL A 149 21.42 22.56 -12.39
CA VAL A 149 22.52 23.50 -12.61
C VAL A 149 21.97 24.59 -13.53
N PRO A 150 21.95 25.88 -13.11
CA PRO A 150 21.50 26.95 -13.99
C PRO A 150 22.35 26.89 -15.25
N ARG A 151 21.69 26.75 -16.41
CA ARG A 151 22.38 26.72 -17.69
C ARG A 151 23.12 28.05 -17.83
N ALA A 152 24.44 28.03 -17.69
CA ALA A 152 25.26 29.21 -17.81
C ALA A 152 24.88 29.96 -19.08
N ALA A 153 24.47 31.22 -18.94
CA ALA A 153 24.25 32.10 -20.06
C ALA A 153 25.53 32.06 -20.90
N ARG A 154 25.40 31.60 -22.15
CA ARG A 154 26.49 31.66 -23.12
C ARG A 154 26.89 33.13 -23.20
N ARG A 155 28.03 33.47 -22.60
CA ARG A 155 28.68 34.76 -22.79
C ARG A 155 29.09 34.80 -24.25
N THR A 156 28.29 35.48 -25.07
CA THR A 156 28.74 35.95 -26.38
C THR A 156 29.69 37.12 -26.13
N SER A 157 30.96 36.95 -26.47
CA SER A 157 31.92 38.02 -26.69
C SER A 157 33.11 37.49 -27.49
N PRO A 158 33.82 38.30 -28.29
CA PRO A 158 33.52 39.66 -28.74
C PRO A 158 32.97 39.71 -30.17
#